data_AF-A0A7V9FHZ0-F1
#
_entry.id   AF-A0A7V9FHZ0-F1
#
_cell.length_a   1.000
_cell.length_b   1.000
_cell.length_c   1.000
_cell.angle_alpha   90.00
_cell.angle_beta   90.00
_cell.angle_gamma   90.00
#
_symmetry.space_group_name_H-M   'P 1'
#
loop_
_entity.id
_entity.type
_entity.pdbx_description
1 polymer ?
#
loop_
_entity_poly.entity_id
_entity_poly.type
_entity_poly.pdbx_seq_one_letter_code
_entity_poly.pdbx_strand_id
1 'polypeptide(L)'
;GGINVFGGGLALYSADGVLLGGIGLSGDTSCTDHIIAWKLRHSVNLDNVPAGPDADSNTDNIIYNEHGPLEGFEHPTCFDTPGRGDHIEIGNNLPQDQPVGLDP
;
A
#
# COMPACT_ATOMS: atom_id res chain seq x y z
N GLY A 1 -8.08 0.91 0.43
CA GLY A 1 -8.43 -0.15 1.40
C GLY A 1 -8.69 0.47 2.75
N GLY A 2 -9.77 0.06 3.44
CA GLY A 2 -10.08 0.48 4.81
C GLY A 2 -9.88 -0.69 5.79
N ILE A 3 -9.10 -0.43 6.85
CA ILE A 3 -8.77 -1.29 8.00
C ILE A 3 -8.54 -2.76 7.66
N ASN A 4 -7.29 -3.09 7.34
CA ASN A 4 -6.72 -4.41 7.51
C ASN A 4 -5.74 -4.28 8.69
N VAL A 5 -6.00 -4.92 9.83
CA VAL A 5 -5.14 -4.84 11.04
C VAL A 5 -3.77 -5.54 10.87
N PHE A 6 -3.46 -5.96 9.63
CA PHE A 6 -2.17 -6.42 9.14
C PHE A 6 -2.04 -5.96 7.68
N GLY A 7 -0.91 -5.36 7.32
CA GLY A 7 -0.63 -4.89 5.96
C GLY A 7 -0.59 -6.04 4.94
N GLY A 8 -0.83 -5.74 3.67
CA GLY A 8 -0.81 -6.72 2.57
C GLY A 8 -2.11 -6.90 1.81
N GLY A 9 -3.22 -6.26 2.24
CA GLY A 9 -4.49 -6.30 1.52
C GLY A 9 -4.77 -5.03 0.72
N LEU A 10 -4.98 -5.15 -0.58
CA LEU A 10 -5.31 -4.05 -1.48
C LEU A 10 -6.52 -4.38 -2.35
N ALA A 11 -7.38 -3.39 -2.56
CA ALA A 11 -8.51 -3.53 -3.50
C ALA A 11 -8.01 -3.48 -4.95
N LEU A 12 -8.67 -4.24 -5.81
CA LEU A 12 -8.37 -4.35 -7.24
C LEU A 12 -9.46 -3.64 -8.05
N TYR A 13 -9.06 -2.68 -8.87
CA TYR A 13 -9.94 -1.89 -9.72
C TYR A 13 -9.55 -2.02 -11.19
N SER A 14 -10.53 -2.27 -12.05
CA SER A 14 -10.33 -2.24 -13.51
C SER A 14 -9.91 -0.85 -13.98
N ALA A 15 -9.44 -0.74 -15.23
CA ALA A 15 -9.19 0.55 -15.91
C ALA A 15 -10.37 1.53 -15.82
N ASP A 16 -11.62 1.03 -15.86
CA ASP A 16 -12.83 1.85 -15.73
C ASP A 16 -13.20 2.21 -14.27
N GLY A 17 -12.33 1.93 -13.30
CA GLY A 17 -12.57 2.17 -11.87
C GLY A 17 -13.60 1.23 -11.23
N VAL A 18 -13.91 0.08 -11.85
CA VAL A 18 -14.84 -0.92 -11.30
C VAL A 18 -14.10 -1.80 -10.30
N LEU A 19 -14.63 -1.92 -9.09
CA LEU A 19 -14.11 -2.84 -8.07
C LEU A 19 -14.29 -4.29 -8.53
N LEU A 20 -13.18 -4.99 -8.76
CA LEU A 20 -13.16 -6.39 -9.20
C LEU A 20 -12.98 -7.37 -8.05
N GLY A 21 -12.36 -6.92 -6.95
CA GLY A 21 -12.06 -7.76 -5.79
C GLY A 21 -10.93 -7.19 -4.95
N GLY A 22 -10.12 -8.08 -4.36
CA GLY A 22 -8.97 -7.71 -3.57
C GLY A 22 -7.85 -8.75 -3.66
N ILE A 23 -6.63 -8.30 -3.44
CA ILE A 23 -5.46 -9.15 -3.23
C ILE A 23 -5.06 -9.07 -1.75
N GLY A 24 -4.60 -10.20 -1.21
CA GLY A 24 -4.03 -10.28 0.13
C GLY A 24 -2.71 -11.05 0.09
N LEU A 25 -1.65 -10.47 0.63
CA LEU A 25 -0.37 -11.14 0.85
C LEU A 25 -0.12 -11.34 2.34
N SER A 26 0.57 -12.42 2.67
CA SER A 26 0.98 -12.73 4.03
C SER A 26 2.23 -13.61 3.99
N GLY A 27 3.19 -13.33 4.85
CA GLY A 27 4.38 -14.17 5.04
C GLY A 27 5.61 -13.42 5.53
N ASP A 28 5.57 -12.09 5.55
CA ASP A 28 6.64 -11.22 6.06
C ASP A 28 6.09 -10.24 7.11
N THR A 29 6.76 -9.11 7.31
CA THR A 29 6.18 -7.99 8.03
C THR A 29 5.01 -7.39 7.25
N SER A 30 4.00 -6.89 7.95
CA SER A 30 2.87 -6.15 7.35
C SER A 30 3.31 -5.07 6.35
N CYS A 31 4.41 -4.37 6.63
CA CYS A 31 4.96 -3.32 5.78
C CYS A 31 5.48 -3.90 4.46
N THR A 32 6.24 -5.00 4.53
CA THR A 32 6.73 -5.71 3.34
C THR A 32 5.58 -6.33 2.55
N ASP A 33 4.62 -6.98 3.22
CA ASP A 33 3.46 -7.58 2.56
C ASP A 33 2.64 -6.51 1.80
N HIS A 34 2.48 -5.30 2.36
CA HIS A 34 1.87 -4.16 1.68
C HIS A 34 2.67 -3.71 0.45
N ILE A 35 3.99 -3.54 0.58
CA ILE A 35 4.88 -3.14 -0.52
C ILE A 35 4.79 -4.12 -1.69
N ILE A 36 4.81 -5.42 -1.42
CA ILE A 36 4.70 -6.43 -2.47
C ILE A 36 3.29 -6.47 -3.06
N ALA A 37 2.24 -6.30 -2.24
CA ALA A 37 0.87 -6.27 -2.74
C ALA A 37 0.67 -5.08 -3.68
N TRP A 38 1.25 -3.93 -3.37
CA TRP A 38 1.24 -2.74 -4.22
C TRP A 38 1.91 -3.01 -5.56
N LYS A 39 3.16 -3.50 -5.53
CA LYS A 39 3.93 -3.79 -6.74
C LYS A 39 3.26 -4.84 -7.63
N LEU A 40 2.69 -5.87 -7.01
CA LEU A 40 1.94 -6.90 -7.74
C LEU A 40 0.67 -6.31 -8.36
N ARG A 41 -0.12 -5.55 -7.60
CA ARG A 41 -1.34 -4.90 -8.08
C ARG A 41 -1.06 -3.98 -9.27
N HIS A 42 0.01 -3.19 -9.17
CA HIS A 42 0.50 -2.33 -10.25
C HIS A 42 0.91 -3.15 -11.48
N SER A 43 1.68 -4.23 -11.31
CA SER A 43 2.15 -5.08 -12.43
C SER A 43 1.05 -5.74 -13.26
N VAL A 44 -0.18 -5.80 -12.74
CA VAL A 44 -1.36 -6.35 -13.41
C VAL A 44 -2.39 -5.28 -13.78
N ASN A 45 -2.05 -3.99 -13.65
CA ASN A 45 -2.88 -2.82 -13.97
C ASN A 45 -4.25 -2.84 -13.28
N LEU A 46 -4.29 -3.28 -12.01
CA LEU A 46 -5.50 -3.35 -11.20
C LEU A 46 -5.48 -2.36 -10.02
N ASP A 47 -4.62 -1.36 -10.06
CA ASP A 47 -4.42 -0.29 -9.08
C ASP A 47 -5.17 0.99 -9.44
N ASN A 48 -6.25 0.94 -10.23
CA ASN A 48 -7.08 2.09 -10.60
C ASN A 48 -7.97 2.60 -9.43
N VAL A 49 -7.38 2.84 -8.27
CA VAL A 49 -8.08 3.23 -7.04
C VAL A 49 -8.58 4.68 -7.17
N PRO A 50 -9.85 4.96 -6.90
CA PRO A 50 -10.41 6.31 -7.07
C PRO A 50 -9.96 7.32 -6.01
N ALA A 51 -9.72 6.86 -4.78
CA ALA A 51 -9.19 7.64 -3.65
C ALA A 51 -8.78 6.68 -2.51
N GLY A 52 -7.97 7.16 -1.57
CA GLY A 52 -7.72 6.43 -0.33
C GLY A 52 -7.36 7.34 0.85
N PRO A 53 -7.11 6.74 2.02
CA PRO A 53 -6.93 7.48 3.28
C PRO A 53 -5.61 8.24 3.39
N ASP A 54 -4.63 7.94 2.54
CA ASP A 54 -3.38 8.70 2.53
C ASP A 54 -3.63 10.10 1.96
N ALA A 55 -3.57 11.11 2.82
CA ALA A 55 -3.86 12.49 2.45
C ALA A 55 -2.81 13.13 1.53
N ASP A 56 -1.57 12.61 1.55
CA ASP A 56 -0.47 13.18 0.77
C ASP A 56 -0.52 12.68 -0.68
N SER A 57 -0.80 11.40 -0.88
CA SER A 57 -0.87 10.80 -2.21
C SER A 57 -2.30 10.62 -2.76
N ASN A 58 -3.33 10.80 -1.92
CA ASN A 58 -4.73 10.45 -2.21
C ASN A 58 -4.90 9.00 -2.67
N THR A 59 -4.06 8.09 -2.17
CA THR A 59 -4.10 6.66 -2.48
C THR A 59 -4.43 5.81 -1.27
N ASP A 60 -4.50 4.50 -1.46
CA ASP A 60 -4.58 3.53 -0.37
C ASP A 60 -3.23 2.94 0.03
N ASN A 61 -2.17 3.74 -0.09
CA ASN A 61 -0.86 3.40 0.44
C ASN A 61 -0.88 3.31 1.97
N ILE A 62 0.15 2.65 2.52
CA ILE A 62 0.37 2.53 3.95
C ILE A 62 0.83 3.89 4.48
N ILE A 63 0.22 4.34 5.57
CA ILE A 63 0.60 5.56 6.28
C ILE A 63 1.39 5.12 7.51
N TYR A 64 2.68 5.45 7.59
CA TYR A 64 3.50 5.05 8.73
C TYR A 64 3.31 6.02 9.90
N ASN A 65 3.11 5.47 11.11
CA ASN A 65 3.22 6.24 12.33
C ASN A 65 4.64 6.11 12.90
N GLU A 66 5.44 7.14 12.69
CA GLU A 66 6.81 7.19 13.20
C GLU A 66 6.89 7.74 14.63
N HIS A 67 5.96 8.62 15.02
CA HIS A 67 6.10 9.44 16.24
C HIS A 67 4.75 9.80 16.89
N GLY A 68 3.96 8.84 17.36
CA GLY A 68 2.73 9.19 18.10
C GLY A 68 1.81 8.02 18.44
N PRO A 69 0.66 8.31 19.07
CA PRO A 69 -0.46 7.36 19.10
C PRO A 69 -1.03 7.16 17.69
N LEU A 70 -1.60 5.98 17.41
CA LEU A 70 -2.36 5.76 16.17
C LEU A 70 -3.74 6.40 16.35
N GLU A 71 -4.09 7.36 15.50
CA GLU A 71 -5.33 8.14 15.62
C GLU A 71 -6.34 7.86 14.50
N GLY A 72 -5.91 7.16 13.44
CA GLY A 72 -6.75 6.82 12.30
C GLY A 72 -6.24 5.61 11.51
N PHE A 73 -5.71 5.87 10.32
CA PHE A 73 -5.32 4.86 9.33
C PHE A 73 -3.84 4.48 9.41
N GLU A 74 -3.09 5.08 10.34
CA GLU A 74 -1.66 4.87 10.43
C GLU A 74 -1.34 3.44 10.89
N HIS A 75 -0.22 2.93 10.41
CA HIS A 75 0.33 1.63 10.74
C HIS A 75 1.64 1.83 11.53
N PRO A 76 1.87 1.10 12.64
CA PRO A 76 3.17 1.10 13.31
C PRO A 76 4.32 0.75 12.36
N THR A 77 5.50 1.31 12.57
CA THR A 77 6.66 0.89 11.78
C THR A 77 6.99 -0.59 12.03
N CYS A 78 7.47 -1.26 10.98
CA CYS A 78 8.00 -2.61 11.08
C CYS A 78 9.50 -2.56 11.40
N PHE A 79 10.11 -3.71 11.68
CA PHE A 79 11.56 -3.78 11.77
C PHE A 79 12.16 -4.01 10.39
N ASP A 80 13.22 -3.28 10.05
CA ASP A 80 13.99 -3.57 8.84
C ASP A 80 14.88 -4.79 9.06
N THR A 81 14.83 -5.72 8.11
CA THR A 81 15.74 -6.86 8.10
C THR A 81 16.99 -6.46 7.30
N PRO A 82 18.22 -6.76 7.79
CA PRO A 82 19.44 -6.45 7.06
C PRO A 82 19.40 -6.94 5.61
N GLY A 83 19.67 -6.04 4.67
CA GLY A 83 19.68 -6.33 3.23
C GLY A 83 18.31 -6.24 2.52
N ARG A 84 17.24 -5.80 3.19
CA ARG A 84 15.90 -5.65 2.57
C ARG A 84 15.47 -4.21 2.30
N GLY A 85 16.32 -3.24 2.62
CA GLY A 85 16.01 -1.81 2.51
C GLY A 85 15.20 -1.29 3.71
N ASP A 86 14.90 0.00 3.69
CA ASP A 86 14.08 0.70 4.68
C ASP A 86 12.61 0.66 4.23
N HIS A 87 11.75 0.00 5.00
CA HIS A 87 10.33 -0.14 4.65
C HIS A 87 9.59 1.21 4.59
N ILE A 88 9.97 2.21 5.38
CA ILE A 88 9.35 3.54 5.38
C ILE A 88 9.70 4.25 4.08
N GLU A 89 10.99 4.26 3.73
CA GLU A 89 11.47 4.86 2.48
C GLU A 89 10.80 4.21 1.27
N ILE A 90 10.81 2.87 1.20
CA ILE A 90 10.21 2.14 0.08
C ILE A 90 8.70 2.38 0.03
N GLY A 91 8.01 2.28 1.17
CA GLY A 91 6.57 2.44 1.24
C GLY A 91 6.12 3.84 0.83
N ASN A 92 6.77 4.89 1.33
CA ASN A 92 6.43 6.28 0.99
C ASN A 92 6.68 6.62 -0.49
N ASN A 93 7.64 5.94 -1.14
CA ASN A 93 7.93 6.16 -2.56
C ASN A 93 7.04 5.37 -3.52
N LEU A 94 6.23 4.40 -3.04
CA LEU A 94 5.36 3.58 -3.90
C LEU A 94 4.48 4.39 -4.87
N PRO A 95 3.80 5.48 -4.45
CA PRO A 95 2.96 6.26 -5.38
C PRO A 95 3.73 7.02 -6.45
N GLN A 96 5.05 7.21 -6.28
CA GLN A 96 5.93 7.82 -7.29
C GLN A 96 6.57 6.76 -8.19
N ASP A 97 7.01 5.65 -7.61
CA ASP A 97 7.73 4.58 -8.32
C ASP A 97 6.80 3.61 -9.08
N GLN A 98 5.57 3.45 -8.57
CA GLN A 98 4.49 2.62 -9.13
C GLN A 98 3.16 3.38 -8.95
N PRO A 99 2.93 4.45 -9.74
CA PRO A 99 1.76 5.30 -9.57
C PRO A 99 0.46 4.51 -9.81
N VAL A 100 -0.54 4.75 -8.97
CA VAL A 100 -1.89 4.19 -9.15
C VAL A 100 -2.59 4.83 -10.35
N GLY A 101 -3.46 4.06 -11.01
CA GLY A 101 -4.27 4.54 -12.13
C GLY A 101 -3.84 3.95 -13.46
N LEU A 102 -4.28 4.59 -14.54
CA LEU A 102 -3.92 4.16 -15.89
C LEU A 102 -2.43 4.44 -16.11
N ASP A 103 -1.63 3.38 -16.03
CA ASP A 103 -0.25 3.38 -16.49
C ASP A 103 -0.25 3.78 -18.00
N PRO A 104 0.55 4.77 -18.43
CA PRO A 104 0.57 5.24 -19.81
C PRO A 104 1.02 4.20 -20.84
#